data_AF-A0A9Q0YR51-F1
#
_entry.id   AF-A0A9Q0YR51-F1
#
_cell.length_a   1.000
_cell.length_b   1.000
_cell.length_c   1.000
_cell.angle_alpha   90.00
_cell.angle_beta   90.00
_cell.angle_gamma   90.00
#
_symmetry.space_group_name_H-M   'P 1'
#
loop_
_entity.id
_entity.type
_entity.pdbx_description
1 polymer ?
#
loop_
_entity_poly.entity_id
_entity_poly.type
_entity_poly.pdbx_seq_one_letter_code
_entity_poly.pdbx_strand_id
1 'polypeptide(L)'
;MMRMALFTFSMAGERRSTQVRVRDHVTKCHPYKSLQVLRPSDFSSIVMKRFGFALSGNKDADKNSFPDLLIGAYESDTVILVRTRPIIRPEISVSFSEDGVHLSRLNSSTSFNG
;
A
#
# COMPACT_ATOMS: atom_id res chain seq x y z
N MET A 1 10.10 -10.64 12.50
CA MET A 1 11.16 -9.85 11.84
C MET A 1 10.53 -8.99 10.75
N MET A 2 10.42 -7.67 10.97
CA MET A 2 9.78 -6.76 10.02
C MET A 2 10.70 -6.55 8.82
N ARG A 3 10.20 -6.85 7.62
CA ARG A 3 10.98 -6.68 6.38
C ARG A 3 10.97 -5.20 6.04
N MET A 4 12.15 -4.62 6.00
CA MET A 4 12.43 -3.25 5.58
C MET A 4 12.10 -3.14 4.08
N ALA A 5 11.11 -2.33 3.71
CA ALA A 5 10.85 -2.03 2.31
C ALA A 5 11.93 -1.04 1.83
N LEU A 6 12.87 -1.51 1.02
CA LEU A 6 13.81 -0.62 0.33
C LEU A 6 13.07 0.02 -0.83
N PHE A 7 12.60 1.25 -0.63
CA PHE A 7 11.83 1.98 -1.61
C PHE A 7 12.75 2.61 -2.66
N THR A 8 12.54 2.24 -3.93
CA THR A 8 13.11 2.98 -5.06
C THR A 8 12.01 3.84 -5.66
N PHE A 9 12.25 5.16 -5.66
CA PHE A 9 11.28 6.11 -6.19
C PHE A 9 11.70 6.56 -7.58
N SER A 10 10.72 6.70 -8.47
CA SER A 10 10.95 7.16 -9.84
C SER A 10 9.82 8.09 -10.25
N MET A 11 10.21 9.26 -10.75
CA MET A 11 9.31 10.23 -11.37
C MET A 11 8.97 9.75 -12.78
N ALA A 12 7.68 9.70 -13.11
CA ALA A 12 7.21 9.42 -14.46
C ALA A 12 6.14 10.44 -14.85
N GLY A 13 6.40 11.23 -15.89
CA GLY A 13 5.42 12.13 -16.47
C GLY A 13 6.06 13.15 -17.42
N GLU A 14 5.70 13.04 -18.70
CA GLU A 14 5.88 14.12 -19.66
C GLU A 14 4.60 14.96 -19.71
N ARG A 15 4.76 16.23 -19.37
CA ARG A 15 3.89 17.40 -19.57
C ARG A 15 2.68 17.71 -18.68
N ARG A 16 1.96 16.84 -17.95
CA ARG A 16 0.82 17.37 -17.10
C ARG A 16 0.53 16.76 -15.73
N SER A 17 1.08 15.61 -15.34
CA SER A 17 0.98 15.17 -13.95
C SER A 17 2.14 14.23 -13.61
N THR A 18 2.93 14.64 -12.64
CA THR A 18 3.98 13.80 -12.07
C THR A 18 3.39 12.98 -10.93
N GLN A 19 3.79 11.71 -10.85
CA GLN A 19 3.33 10.77 -9.84
C GLN A 19 4.56 10.09 -9.21
N VAL A 20 4.42 9.71 -7.94
CA VAL A 20 5.46 8.96 -7.22
C VAL A 20 5.01 7.50 -7.17
N ARG A 21 5.86 6.59 -7.65
CA ARG A 21 5.58 5.15 -7.62
C ARG A 21 6.43 4.47 -6.56
N VAL A 22 5.77 3.68 -5.72
CA VAL A 22 6.39 2.85 -4.70
C VAL A 22 6.61 1.45 -5.27
N ARG A 23 7.86 0.98 -5.19
CA ARG A 23 8.27 -0.36 -5.64
C ARG A 23 8.98 -1.08 -4.51
N ASP A 24 8.77 -2.39 -4.42
CA ASP A 24 9.54 -3.27 -3.55
C ASP A 24 10.83 -3.69 -4.27
N HIS A 25 11.89 -3.90 -3.48
CA HIS A 25 13.15 -4.49 -3.91
C HIS A 25 12.99 -5.91 -4.46
N VAL A 26 12.04 -6.71 -3.92
CA VAL A 26 11.74 -8.07 -4.40
C VAL A 26 11.17 -8.07 -5.82
N THR A 27 10.45 -7.01 -6.20
CA THR A 27 9.85 -6.87 -7.53
C THR A 27 10.83 -6.58 -8.69
N LYS A 28 12.15 -6.76 -8.51
CA LYS A 28 13.11 -6.76 -9.64
C LYS A 28 12.69 -7.71 -10.78
N CYS A 29 11.97 -8.78 -10.46
CA CYS A 29 11.45 -9.74 -11.44
C CYS A 29 10.23 -9.25 -12.23
N HIS A 30 9.57 -8.16 -11.80
CA HIS A 30 8.41 -7.55 -12.47
C HIS A 30 8.55 -6.01 -12.46
N PRO A 31 9.43 -5.44 -13.30
CA PRO A 31 9.81 -4.02 -13.27
C PRO A 31 8.64 -3.05 -13.55
N TYR A 32 7.53 -3.57 -14.07
CA TYR A 32 6.34 -2.79 -14.44
C TYR A 32 5.26 -2.73 -13.35
N LYS A 33 5.35 -3.54 -12.28
CA LYS A 33 4.33 -3.55 -11.22
C LYS A 33 4.72 -2.59 -10.09
N SER A 34 4.07 -1.43 -10.03
CA SER A 34 4.10 -0.57 -8.84
C SER A 34 3.17 -1.13 -7.77
N LEU A 35 3.61 -1.13 -6.50
CA LEU A 35 2.77 -1.52 -5.37
C LEU A 35 1.78 -0.42 -4.98
N GLN A 36 2.22 0.83 -5.10
CA GLN A 36 1.43 2.00 -4.79
C GLN A 36 1.84 3.13 -5.73
N VAL A 37 0.85 3.94 -6.11
CA VAL A 37 1.04 5.15 -6.91
C VAL A 37 0.44 6.29 -6.12
N LEU A 38 1.24 7.31 -5.85
CA LEU A 38 0.83 8.54 -5.17
C LEU A 38 0.68 9.64 -6.20
N ARG A 39 -0.49 10.26 -6.22
CA ARG A 39 -0.83 11.37 -7.10
C ARG A 39 -1.05 12.64 -6.28
N PRO A 40 -0.82 13.82 -6.86
CA PRO A 40 -1.16 15.10 -6.22
C PRO A 40 -2.60 15.15 -5.69
N SER A 41 -3.54 14.60 -6.46
CA SER A 41 -4.98 14.55 -6.15
C SER A 41 -5.31 13.76 -4.88
N ASP A 42 -4.41 12.88 -4.42
CA ASP A 42 -4.64 12.05 -3.24
C ASP A 42 -4.48 12.86 -1.94
N PHE A 43 -3.86 14.05 -2.01
CA PHE A 43 -3.53 14.88 -0.85
C PHE A 43 -4.27 16.22 -0.83
N SER A 44 -4.62 16.77 -1.99
CA SER A 44 -5.31 18.05 -2.10
C SER A 44 -6.14 18.11 -3.39
N SER A 45 -7.22 18.90 -3.35
CA SER A 45 -7.99 19.25 -4.55
C SER A 45 -7.24 20.24 -5.47
N ILE A 46 -6.17 20.86 -4.98
CA ILE A 46 -5.33 21.78 -5.73
C ILE A 46 -4.34 21.00 -6.59
N VAL A 47 -4.19 21.40 -7.85
CA VAL A 47 -3.20 20.83 -8.76
C VAL A 47 -1.78 21.20 -8.29
N MET A 48 -1.01 20.21 -7.85
CA MET A 48 0.42 20.41 -7.54
C MET A 48 1.27 20.18 -8.79
N LYS A 49 2.03 21.20 -9.17
CA LYS A 49 2.98 21.16 -10.27
C LYS A 49 4.32 20.60 -9.79
N ARG A 50 4.95 19.78 -10.64
CA ARG A 50 6.24 19.10 -10.35
C ARG A 50 6.23 18.32 -9.02
N PHE A 51 5.11 17.70 -8.69
CA PHE A 51 5.00 16.77 -7.56
C PHE A 51 5.98 15.61 -7.67
N GLY A 52 6.75 15.33 -6.62
CA GLY A 52 7.74 14.26 -6.63
C GLY A 52 9.03 14.62 -7.37
N PHE A 53 9.30 15.92 -7.57
CA PHE A 53 10.59 16.40 -8.06
C PHE A 53 11.73 16.11 -7.08
N ALA A 54 11.45 16.29 -5.78
CA ALA A 54 12.36 15.97 -4.70
C ALA A 54 11.72 14.95 -3.77
N LEU A 55 12.50 13.97 -3.32
CA LEU A 55 12.05 12.91 -2.43
C LEU A 55 13.08 12.72 -1.32
N SER A 56 12.60 12.54 -0.09
CA SER A 56 13.44 12.20 1.05
C SER A 56 12.70 11.20 1.92
N GLY A 57 13.34 10.13 2.33
CA GLY A 57 12.71 9.09 3.15
C GLY A 57 13.70 8.53 4.18
N ASN A 58 13.37 7.37 4.74
CA ASN A 58 14.21 6.68 5.74
C ASN A 58 14.31 7.40 7.09
N LYS A 59 13.35 8.27 7.41
CA LYS A 59 13.22 8.91 8.71
C LYS A 59 11.81 8.70 9.24
N ASP A 60 11.70 8.36 10.51
CA ASP A 60 10.44 8.18 11.22
C ASP A 60 10.04 9.50 11.89
N ALA A 61 8.98 10.15 11.39
CA ALA A 61 8.52 11.45 11.87
C ALA A 61 7.51 11.34 13.02
N ASP A 62 6.79 10.22 13.13
CA ASP A 62 5.76 10.01 14.15
C ASP A 62 6.14 8.98 15.23
N LYS A 63 7.39 8.50 15.22
CA LYS A 63 8.00 7.57 16.18
C LYS A 63 7.33 6.19 16.22
N ASN A 64 6.79 5.73 15.09
CA ASN A 64 6.13 4.44 14.99
C ASN A 64 7.08 3.27 14.57
N SER A 65 8.38 3.53 14.44
CA SER A 65 9.42 2.62 13.94
C SER A 65 9.33 2.25 12.45
N PHE A 66 8.53 2.99 11.67
CA PHE A 66 8.49 2.88 10.22
C PHE A 66 9.00 4.16 9.57
N PRO A 67 9.82 4.06 8.51
CA PRO A 67 10.30 5.24 7.81
C PRO A 67 9.17 5.89 7.01
N ASP A 68 9.05 7.20 7.14
CA ASP A 68 8.14 8.04 6.37
C ASP A 68 8.81 8.56 5.09
N LEU A 69 7.99 9.20 4.24
CA LEU A 69 8.40 9.78 2.96
C LEU A 69 7.97 11.24 2.85
N LEU A 70 8.92 12.12 2.57
CA LEU A 70 8.69 13.50 2.15
C LEU A 70 8.69 13.60 0.63
N ILE A 71 7.71 14.31 0.10
CA ILE A 71 7.53 14.58 -1.34
C ILE A 71 7.48 16.09 -1.56
N GLY A 72 8.41 16.60 -2.37
CA GLY A 72 8.47 18.02 -2.75
C GLY A 72 7.79 18.30 -4.08
N ALA A 73 7.08 19.44 -4.14
CA ALA A 73 6.47 20.01 -5.34
C ALA A 73 6.85 21.50 -5.45
N TYR A 74 8.08 21.78 -5.89
CA TYR A 74 8.67 23.12 -5.78
C TYR A 74 7.96 24.20 -6.61
N GLU A 75 7.34 23.84 -7.74
CA GLU A 75 6.55 24.80 -8.53
C GLU A 75 5.22 25.18 -7.89
N SER A 76 4.88 24.56 -6.77
CA SER A 76 3.67 24.84 -5.99
C SER A 76 3.99 25.16 -4.53
N ASP A 77 5.26 25.44 -4.20
CA ASP A 77 5.74 25.78 -2.86
C ASP A 77 5.20 24.83 -1.77
N THR A 78 5.06 23.54 -2.11
CA THR A 78 4.38 22.56 -1.26
C THR A 78 5.31 21.38 -0.97
N VAL A 79 5.25 20.91 0.27
CA VAL A 79 5.88 19.66 0.73
C VAL A 79 4.82 18.79 1.40
N ILE A 80 4.82 17.50 1.06
CA ILE A 80 3.90 16.52 1.63
C ILE A 80 4.68 15.50 2.45
N LEU A 81 4.23 15.26 3.68
CA LEU A 81 4.67 14.14 4.51
C LEU A 81 3.71 12.96 4.36
N VAL A 82 4.20 11.87 3.79
CA VAL A 82 3.50 10.59 3.68
C VAL A 82 3.98 9.69 4.80
N ARG A 83 3.07 9.43 5.76
CA ARG A 83 3.37 8.55 6.90
C ARG A 83 3.13 7.09 6.55
N THR A 84 4.08 6.24 6.91
CA THR A 84 3.96 4.80 6.69
C THR A 84 3.06 4.15 7.74
N ARG A 85 2.28 3.14 7.34
CA ARG A 85 1.45 2.35 8.25
C ARG A 85 2.07 0.96 8.47
N PRO A 86 1.92 0.37 9.67
CA PRO A 86 2.32 -1.01 9.90
C PRO A 86 1.65 -1.99 8.96
N ILE A 87 2.42 -2.90 8.36
CA ILE A 87 1.90 -4.00 7.53
C ILE A 87 1.76 -5.25 8.40
N ILE A 88 0.53 -5.67 8.64
CA ILE A 88 0.21 -6.92 9.33
C ILE A 88 -0.03 -8.00 8.28
N ARG A 89 0.59 -9.17 8.44
CA ARG A 89 0.33 -10.35 7.61
C ARG A 89 -0.50 -11.35 8.43
N PRO A 90 -1.82 -11.45 8.19
CA PRO A 90 -2.61 -12.47 8.86
C PRO A 90 -2.27 -13.84 8.28
N GLU A 91 -2.00 -14.81 9.15
CA GLU A 91 -1.96 -16.22 8.78
C GLU A 91 -3.34 -16.81 9.06
N ILE A 92 -4.03 -17.22 7.99
CA ILE A 92 -5.39 -17.77 8.07
C ILE A 92 -5.28 -19.26 7.80
N SER A 93 -5.54 -20.08 8.83
CA SER A 93 -5.70 -21.52 8.68
C SER A 93 -7.19 -21.87 8.76
N VAL A 94 -7.73 -22.42 7.67
CA VAL A 94 -9.06 -23.03 7.68
C VAL A 94 -8.86 -24.53 7.86
N SER A 95 -9.28 -25.05 9.00
CA SER A 95 -9.32 -26.49 9.26
C SER A 95 -10.77 -26.96 9.21
N PHE A 96 -11.02 -27.99 8.41
CA PHE A 96 -12.30 -28.70 8.44
C PHE A 96 -12.20 -29.81 9.48
N SER A 97 -13.21 -29.94 10.34
CA SER A 97 -13.26 -30.99 11.36
C SER A 97 -13.71 -32.34 10.80
N GLU A 98 -14.17 -32.37 9.55
CA GLU A 98 -14.65 -33.58 8.89
C GLU A 98 -13.86 -33.81 7.61
N ASP A 99 -13.36 -35.04 7.45
CA ASP A 99 -12.63 -35.49 6.26
C ASP A 99 -13.56 -35.71 5.06
N GLY A 100 -14.88 -35.59 5.24
CA GLY A 100 -15.88 -35.73 4.19
C GLY A 100 -17.29 -35.30 4.63
N VAL A 101 -18.04 -34.74 3.68
CA VAL A 101 -19.45 -34.37 3.89
C VAL A 101 -20.30 -35.64 3.80
N HIS A 102 -20.77 -36.14 4.94
CA HIS A 102 -21.65 -37.30 4.99
C HIS A 102 -23.09 -36.92 4.61
N LEU A 103 -23.48 -37.20 3.37
CA LEU A 103 -24.82 -36.93 2.83
C LEU A 103 -25.97 -37.65 3.58
N SER A 104 -25.65 -38.69 4.36
CA SER A 104 -26.60 -39.43 5.21
C SER A 104 -26.69 -38.93 6.65
N ARG A 105 -25.81 -37.99 7.07
CA ARG A 105 -25.87 -37.32 8.37
C ARG A 105 -26.46 -35.93 8.21
N LEU A 106 -27.73 -35.76 8.57
CA LEU A 106 -28.36 -34.45 8.73
C LEU A 106 -28.04 -33.92 10.13
N ASN A 107 -27.14 -32.94 10.25
CA ASN A 107 -26.75 -32.34 11.54
C ASN A 107 -27.48 -31.02 11.85
N SER A 108 -28.44 -30.60 11.02
CA SER A 108 -29.26 -29.40 11.26
C SER A 108 -30.72 -29.64 10.89
N SER A 109 -31.60 -29.73 11.88
CA SER A 109 -33.05 -29.72 11.68
C SER A 109 -33.52 -28.28 11.44
N THR A 110 -33.67 -27.88 10.19
CA THR A 110 -34.37 -26.63 9.85
C THR A 110 -35.88 -26.85 9.97
N SER A 111 -36.50 -26.41 11.07
CA SER A 111 -37.96 -26.38 11.19
C SER A 111 -38.51 -25.17 10.44
N PHE A 112 -39.29 -25.42 9.39
CA PHE A 112 -40.07 -24.36 8.71
C PHE A 112 -41.44 -24.30 9.38
N ASN A 113 -41.70 -23.26 10.17
CA ASN A 113 -43.02 -22.99 10.73
C ASN A 113 -43.85 -22.24 9.68
N GLY A 114 -44.86 -22.90 9.12
CA GLY A 114 -45.88 -22.31 8.25
C GLY A 114 -47.18 -22.05 9.01
#